data_AF-A0A7C4W5Q8-F1
#
_entry.id   AF-A0A7C4W5Q8-F1
#
_cell.length_a   1.000
_cell.length_b   1.000
_cell.length_c   1.000
_cell.angle_alpha   90.00
_cell.angle_beta   90.00
_cell.angle_gamma   90.00
#
_symmetry.space_group_name_H-M   'P 1'
#
loop_
_entity.id
_entity.type
_entity.pdbx_description
1 polymer ?
#
loop_
_entity_poly.entity_id
_entity_poly.type
_entity_poly.pdbx_seq_one_letter_code
_entity_poly.pdbx_strand_id
1 'polypeptide(L)'
;MLGLLQTFFLSFREVFEAALLVGIILTYLKQSGRDTLIKYVLYGTFGGVIASLIVGLLSYLQMSTSEGAEREFFEALMKLIASVLITYVVVWIGRQNKNIAKNLKENVDRRSSSIGLFSLAFISVLREGIELVVFTLASIGKNSFETITGILIGLVLAVGLVFAMFKYAIKINIKRIFKFLGVVLIVLGAEMFGEGIVDLFEIAGEFYELLLIGIYFVSMIILFFDEDLKRVFSKE
;
A
#
# COMPACT_ATOMS: atom_id res chain seq x y z
N MET A 1 9.33 2.59 18.51
CA MET A 1 10.05 3.35 17.45
C MET A 1 10.09 2.63 16.09
N LEU A 2 10.38 1.31 16.04
CA LEU A 2 10.27 0.52 14.80
C LEU A 2 8.85 0.48 14.24
N GLY A 3 7.83 0.31 15.09
CA GLY A 3 6.41 0.31 14.69
C GLY A 3 5.95 1.64 14.08
N LEU A 4 6.42 2.77 14.61
CA LEU A 4 6.16 4.09 14.02
C LEU A 4 6.75 4.22 12.62
N LEU A 5 8.01 3.79 12.41
CA LEU A 5 8.64 3.86 11.09
C LEU A 5 7.95 2.94 10.07
N GLN A 6 7.57 1.74 10.50
CA GLN A 6 6.81 0.78 9.69
C GLN A 6 5.49 1.39 9.19
N THR A 7 4.68 1.89 10.12
CA THR A 7 3.35 2.44 9.81
C THR A 7 3.45 3.77 9.05
N PHE A 8 4.52 4.54 9.28
CA PHE A 8 4.89 5.70 8.47
C PHE A 8 5.17 5.33 7.00
N PHE A 9 6.14 4.44 6.73
CA PHE A 9 6.52 4.13 5.35
C PHE A 9 5.38 3.50 4.56
N LEU A 10 4.60 2.67 5.24
CA LEU A 10 3.43 2.04 4.65
C LEU A 10 2.34 3.06 4.31
N SER A 11 1.90 3.87 5.28
CA SER A 11 0.87 4.88 5.04
C SER A 11 1.31 5.90 4.00
N PHE A 12 2.59 6.28 4.02
CA PHE A 12 3.18 7.14 3.00
C PHE A 12 3.04 6.53 1.62
N ARG A 13 3.34 5.24 1.42
CA ARG A 13 3.17 4.54 0.14
C ARG A 13 1.71 4.58 -0.31
N GLU A 14 0.78 4.06 0.48
CA GLU A 14 -0.64 3.95 0.09
C GLU A 14 -1.22 5.30 -0.30
N VAL A 15 -0.99 6.30 0.56
CA VAL A 15 -1.51 7.64 0.35
C VAL A 15 -0.82 8.30 -0.85
N PHE A 16 0.48 8.06 -1.05
CA PHE A 16 1.20 8.58 -2.20
C PHE A 16 0.67 7.99 -3.51
N GLU A 17 0.43 6.68 -3.55
CA GLU A 17 -0.13 5.99 -4.72
C GLU A 17 -1.53 6.48 -5.06
N ALA A 18 -2.43 6.49 -4.06
CA ALA A 18 -3.78 7.01 -4.22
C ALA A 18 -3.80 8.48 -4.68
N ALA A 19 -3.01 9.34 -4.04
CA ALA A 19 -2.94 10.75 -4.37
C ALA A 19 -2.32 11.00 -5.75
N LEU A 20 -1.29 10.23 -6.14
CA LEU A 20 -0.68 10.32 -7.46
C LEU A 20 -1.68 9.93 -8.55
N LEU A 21 -2.43 8.84 -8.36
CA LEU A 21 -3.42 8.35 -9.31
C LEU A 21 -4.54 9.37 -9.50
N VAL A 22 -5.09 9.90 -8.40
CA VAL A 22 -6.09 10.98 -8.44
C VAL A 22 -5.51 12.24 -9.11
N GLY A 23 -4.28 12.63 -8.77
CA GLY A 23 -3.61 13.79 -9.35
C GLY A 23 -3.39 13.67 -10.86
N ILE A 24 -3.04 12.48 -11.36
CA ILE A 24 -2.91 12.19 -12.80
C ILE A 24 -4.27 12.38 -13.50
N ILE A 25 -5.34 11.83 -12.94
CA ILE A 25 -6.70 11.95 -13.52
C ILE A 25 -7.12 13.42 -13.55
N LEU A 26 -6.96 14.14 -12.44
CA LEU A 26 -7.30 15.57 -12.33
C LEU A 26 -6.52 16.42 -13.34
N THR A 27 -5.21 16.16 -13.45
CA THR A 27 -4.33 16.85 -14.42
C THR A 27 -4.76 16.56 -15.84
N TYR A 28 -5.13 15.32 -16.16
CA TYR A 28 -5.62 14.93 -17.48
C TYR A 28 -6.92 15.67 -17.83
N LEU A 29 -7.92 15.65 -16.95
CA LEU A 29 -9.20 16.33 -17.18
C LEU A 29 -9.02 17.83 -17.40
N LYS A 30 -8.12 18.45 -16.64
CA LYS A 30 -7.79 19.87 -16.78
C LYS A 30 -7.09 20.18 -18.11
N GLN A 31 -6.16 19.32 -18.55
CA GLN A 31 -5.49 19.45 -19.85
C GLN A 31 -6.45 19.22 -21.03
N SER A 32 -7.45 18.35 -20.86
CA SER A 32 -8.47 18.05 -21.87
C SER A 32 -9.65 19.03 -21.88
N GLY A 33 -9.64 20.08 -21.04
CA GLY A 33 -10.72 21.07 -20.94
C GLY A 33 -12.03 20.53 -20.36
N ARG A 34 -11.99 19.42 -19.62
CA ARG A 34 -13.16 18.73 -19.05
C ARG A 34 -13.32 19.00 -17.56
N ASP A 35 -13.22 20.26 -17.16
CA ASP A 35 -13.25 20.68 -15.74
C ASP A 35 -14.55 20.28 -15.03
N THR A 36 -15.67 20.19 -15.77
CA THR A 36 -16.97 19.76 -15.25
C THR A 36 -16.96 18.34 -14.69
N LEU A 37 -16.01 17.50 -15.12
CA LEU A 37 -15.89 16.10 -14.70
C LEU A 37 -15.03 15.92 -13.45
N ILE A 38 -14.25 16.94 -13.05
CA ILE A 38 -13.37 16.92 -11.86
C ILE A 38 -14.15 16.57 -10.59
N LYS A 39 -15.36 17.11 -10.44
CA LYS A 39 -16.21 16.85 -9.26
C LYS A 39 -16.50 15.36 -9.05
N TYR A 40 -16.65 14.58 -10.11
CA TYR A 40 -16.92 13.14 -10.00
C TYR A 40 -15.70 12.36 -9.52
N VAL A 41 -14.49 12.77 -9.94
CA VAL A 41 -13.24 12.22 -9.42
C VAL A 41 -13.10 12.53 -7.93
N LEU A 42 -13.43 13.76 -7.51
CA LEU A 42 -13.41 14.14 -6.09
C LEU A 42 -14.45 13.36 -5.28
N TYR A 43 -15.69 13.25 -5.75
CA TYR A 43 -16.71 12.44 -5.09
C TYR A 43 -16.30 10.97 -4.97
N GLY A 44 -15.69 10.40 -6.02
CA GLY A 44 -15.16 9.04 -5.99
C GLY A 44 -14.05 8.91 -4.95
N THR A 45 -13.11 9.85 -4.93
CA THR A 45 -12.00 9.90 -3.97
C THR A 45 -12.51 9.96 -2.53
N PHE A 46 -13.37 10.93 -2.21
CA PHE A 46 -13.96 11.05 -0.87
C PHE A 46 -14.80 9.83 -0.49
N GLY A 47 -15.59 9.30 -1.43
CA GLY A 47 -16.34 8.06 -1.22
C GLY A 47 -15.42 6.87 -0.87
N GLY A 48 -14.29 6.73 -1.57
CA GLY A 48 -13.32 5.67 -1.32
C GLY A 48 -12.65 5.81 0.06
N VAL A 49 -12.29 7.03 0.45
CA VAL A 49 -11.75 7.32 1.80
C VAL A 49 -12.78 6.96 2.87
N ILE A 50 -14.01 7.43 2.74
CA ILE A 50 -15.09 7.15 3.71
C ILE A 50 -15.34 5.65 3.82
N ALA A 51 -15.45 4.96 2.67
CA ALA A 51 -15.65 3.52 2.65
C ALA A 51 -14.49 2.77 3.32
N SER A 52 -13.24 3.19 3.09
CA SER A 52 -12.06 2.60 3.74
C SER A 52 -12.07 2.82 5.26
N LEU A 53 -12.45 4.02 5.71
CA LEU A 53 -12.60 4.31 7.14
C LEU A 53 -13.71 3.47 7.79
N ILE A 54 -14.83 3.26 7.09
CA ILE A 54 -15.92 2.38 7.56
C ILE A 54 -15.40 0.94 7.70
N VAL A 55 -14.72 0.41 6.69
CA VAL A 55 -14.12 -0.93 6.74
C VAL A 55 -13.15 -1.03 7.91
N GLY A 56 -12.24 -0.05 8.06
CA GLY A 56 -11.30 -0.01 9.17
C GLY A 56 -11.96 0.04 10.54
N LEU A 57 -13.01 0.86 10.70
CA LEU A 57 -13.76 0.95 11.94
C LEU A 57 -14.47 -0.37 12.28
N LEU A 58 -15.16 -0.97 11.31
CA LEU A 58 -15.87 -2.24 11.52
C LEU A 58 -14.90 -3.37 11.88
N SER A 59 -13.78 -3.47 11.17
CA SER A 59 -12.74 -4.47 11.47
C SER A 59 -12.06 -4.23 12.81
N TYR A 60 -11.80 -2.97 13.19
CA TYR A 60 -11.25 -2.64 14.50
C TYR A 60 -12.22 -2.99 15.63
N LEU A 61 -13.51 -2.66 15.47
CA LEU A 61 -14.53 -3.00 16.45
C LEU A 61 -14.61 -4.50 16.67
N GLN A 62 -14.65 -5.29 15.58
CA GLN A 62 -14.64 -6.75 15.65
C GLN A 62 -13.44 -7.28 16.43
N MET A 63 -12.24 -6.78 16.13
CA MET A 63 -11.02 -7.20 16.83
C MET A 63 -10.99 -6.76 18.30
N SER A 64 -11.55 -5.57 18.61
CA SER A 64 -11.60 -5.04 19.98
C SER A 64 -12.56 -5.78 20.89
N THR A 65 -13.59 -6.43 20.31
CA THR A 65 -14.57 -7.25 21.04
C THR A 65 -14.15 -8.71 21.20
N SER A 66 -13.14 -9.16 20.45
CA SER A 66 -12.58 -10.50 20.57
C SER A 66 -11.60 -10.58 21.74
N GLU A 67 -11.67 -11.65 22.52
CA GLU A 67 -10.79 -11.90 23.68
C GLU A 67 -10.09 -13.27 23.57
N GLY A 68 -8.94 -13.39 24.22
CA GLY A 68 -8.16 -14.63 24.27
C GLY A 68 -7.79 -15.17 22.89
N ALA A 69 -7.96 -16.49 22.70
CA ALA A 69 -7.55 -17.21 21.50
C ALA A 69 -8.19 -16.69 20.21
N GLU A 70 -9.43 -16.15 20.26
CA GLU A 70 -10.07 -15.59 19.07
C GLU A 70 -9.34 -14.35 18.54
N ARG A 71 -8.83 -13.52 19.46
CA ARG A 71 -8.08 -12.32 19.11
C ARG A 71 -6.69 -12.66 18.57
N GLU A 72 -5.98 -13.56 19.23
CA GLU A 72 -4.66 -14.02 18.79
C GLU A 72 -4.74 -14.65 17.39
N PHE A 73 -5.75 -15.48 17.15
CA PHE A 73 -6.01 -16.05 15.83
C PHE A 73 -6.29 -14.96 14.76
N PHE A 74 -7.12 -13.97 15.09
CA PHE A 74 -7.41 -12.87 14.18
C PHE A 74 -6.17 -12.02 13.86
N GLU A 75 -5.36 -11.70 14.87
CA GLU A 75 -4.10 -10.96 14.71
C GLU A 75 -3.12 -11.74 13.82
N ALA A 76 -2.91 -13.04 14.08
CA ALA A 76 -2.07 -13.91 13.26
C ALA A 76 -2.56 -13.99 11.80
N LEU A 77 -3.87 -14.16 11.61
CA LEU A 77 -4.49 -14.20 10.28
C LEU A 77 -4.27 -12.89 9.50
N MET A 78 -4.43 -11.74 10.16
CA MET A 78 -4.21 -10.44 9.53
C MET A 78 -2.75 -10.22 9.15
N LYS A 79 -1.79 -10.67 9.97
CA LYS A 79 -0.35 -10.65 9.62
C LYS A 79 -0.07 -11.49 8.37
N LEU A 80 -0.67 -12.67 8.25
CA LEU A 80 -0.52 -13.51 7.06
C LEU A 80 -1.16 -12.90 5.81
N ILE A 81 -2.38 -12.37 5.92
CA ILE A 81 -3.04 -11.67 4.81
C ILE A 81 -2.19 -10.48 4.35
N ALA A 82 -1.67 -9.69 5.29
CA ALA A 82 -0.75 -8.58 5.02
C ALA A 82 0.51 -9.06 4.28
N SER A 83 1.13 -10.15 4.70
CA SER A 83 2.32 -10.72 4.02
C SER A 83 2.04 -11.17 2.58
N VAL A 84 0.84 -11.70 2.31
CA VAL A 84 0.41 -12.09 0.95
C VAL A 84 0.18 -10.86 0.08
N LEU A 85 -0.45 -9.81 0.62
CA LEU A 85 -0.62 -8.54 -0.08
C LEU A 85 0.73 -7.88 -0.40
N ILE A 86 1.68 -7.88 0.55
CA ILE A 86 3.04 -7.41 0.31
C ILE A 86 3.68 -8.20 -0.82
N THR A 87 3.56 -9.52 -0.80
CA THR A 87 4.10 -10.40 -1.85
C THR A 87 3.56 -9.99 -3.22
N TYR A 88 2.24 -9.81 -3.31
CA TYR A 88 1.58 -9.36 -4.54
C TYR A 88 2.13 -8.01 -5.03
N VAL A 89 2.21 -7.00 -4.16
CA VAL A 89 2.68 -5.65 -4.52
C VAL A 89 4.16 -5.67 -4.91
N VAL A 90 5.01 -6.38 -4.18
CA VAL A 90 6.45 -6.50 -4.46
C VAL A 90 6.68 -7.15 -5.82
N VAL A 91 5.99 -8.27 -6.10
CA VAL A 91 6.05 -8.93 -7.41
C VAL A 91 5.51 -8.04 -8.51
N TRP A 92 4.45 -7.28 -8.25
CA TRP A 92 3.89 -6.33 -9.21
C TRP A 92 4.88 -5.22 -9.55
N ILE A 93 5.51 -4.59 -8.57
CA ILE A 93 6.54 -3.55 -8.78
C ILE A 93 7.73 -4.12 -9.56
N GLY A 94 8.19 -5.33 -9.21
CA GLY A 94 9.31 -5.99 -9.88
C GLY A 94 9.05 -6.29 -11.35
N ARG A 95 7.78 -6.51 -11.75
CA ARG A 95 7.36 -6.86 -13.12
C ARG A 95 6.85 -5.67 -13.95
N GLN A 96 6.75 -4.47 -13.38
CA GLN A 96 6.18 -3.32 -14.07
C GLN A 96 7.12 -2.74 -15.14
N ASN A 97 6.83 -3.09 -16.41
CA ASN A 97 7.47 -2.53 -17.59
C ASN A 97 6.78 -1.23 -18.08
N LYS A 98 7.34 -0.09 -17.68
CA LYS A 98 7.28 1.26 -18.32
C LYS A 98 5.92 1.89 -18.73
N ASN A 99 4.75 1.27 -18.54
CA ASN A 99 3.49 1.73 -19.15
C ASN A 99 2.37 2.23 -18.21
N ILE A 100 2.66 2.46 -16.92
CA ILE A 100 1.64 2.92 -15.94
C ILE A 100 0.90 4.17 -16.41
N ALA A 101 1.64 5.19 -16.89
CA ALA A 101 1.04 6.44 -17.37
C ALA A 101 0.21 6.26 -18.66
N LYS A 102 0.59 5.32 -19.54
CA LYS A 102 -0.13 5.05 -20.79
C LYS A 102 -1.44 4.32 -20.51
N ASN A 103 -1.41 3.29 -19.65
CA ASN A 103 -2.59 2.54 -19.25
C ASN A 103 -3.58 3.43 -18.49
N LEU A 104 -3.10 4.34 -17.63
CA LEU A 104 -3.96 5.30 -16.94
C LEU A 104 -4.67 6.24 -17.92
N LYS A 105 -3.96 6.80 -18.91
CA LYS A 105 -4.59 7.65 -19.93
C LYS A 105 -5.65 6.91 -20.73
N GLU A 106 -5.36 5.69 -21.17
CA GLU A 106 -6.31 4.87 -21.95
C GLU A 106 -7.55 4.48 -21.13
N ASN A 107 -7.38 4.20 -19.83
CA ASN A 107 -8.50 3.96 -18.92
C ASN A 107 -9.37 5.19 -18.70
N VAL A 108 -8.75 6.38 -18.57
CA VAL A 108 -9.50 7.64 -18.42
C VAL A 108 -10.26 7.98 -19.69
N ASP A 109 -9.68 7.75 -20.87
CA ASP A 109 -10.36 7.94 -22.16
C ASP A 109 -11.58 7.03 -22.31
N ARG A 110 -11.44 5.74 -21.96
CA ARG A 110 -12.56 4.78 -22.00
C ARG A 110 -13.62 5.06 -20.93
N ARG A 111 -13.23 5.59 -19.77
CA ARG A 111 -14.11 5.87 -18.62
C ARG A 111 -14.53 7.34 -18.51
N SER A 112 -14.39 8.15 -19.55
CA SER A 112 -14.68 9.58 -19.47
C SER A 112 -16.15 9.97 -19.20
N SER A 113 -17.03 9.01 -18.90
CA SER A 113 -18.35 9.30 -18.32
C SER A 113 -18.23 9.69 -16.85
N SER A 114 -19.18 10.50 -16.35
CA SER A 114 -19.22 10.93 -14.96
C SER A 114 -19.16 9.75 -13.96
N ILE A 115 -19.91 8.68 -14.25
CA ILE A 115 -19.91 7.45 -13.47
C ILE A 115 -18.58 6.70 -13.60
N GLY A 116 -18.01 6.62 -14.80
CA GLY A 116 -16.75 5.94 -15.04
C GLY A 116 -15.60 6.55 -14.24
N LEU A 117 -15.52 7.88 -14.20
CA LEU A 117 -14.52 8.63 -13.43
C LEU A 117 -14.73 8.51 -11.92
N PHE A 118 -15.99 8.60 -11.47
CA PHE A 118 -16.34 8.35 -10.06
C PHE A 118 -15.88 6.95 -9.64
N SER A 119 -16.32 5.90 -10.35
CA SER A 119 -15.98 4.52 -10.02
C SER A 119 -14.49 4.24 -10.12
N LEU A 120 -13.79 4.84 -11.08
CA LEU A 120 -12.34 4.71 -11.20
C LEU A 120 -11.63 5.27 -9.97
N ALA A 121 -11.94 6.51 -9.58
CA ALA A 121 -11.33 7.13 -8.41
C ALA A 121 -11.72 6.41 -7.10
N PHE A 122 -13.00 6.05 -6.96
CA PHE A 122 -13.53 5.33 -5.81
C PHE A 122 -12.83 3.99 -5.60
N ILE A 123 -12.82 3.13 -6.62
CA ILE A 123 -12.21 1.79 -6.50
C ILE A 123 -10.71 1.90 -6.26
N SER A 124 -10.04 2.85 -6.91
CA SER A 124 -8.59 3.05 -6.74
C SER A 124 -8.25 3.42 -5.30
N VAL A 125 -8.93 4.43 -4.75
CA VAL A 125 -8.69 4.90 -3.38
C VAL A 125 -9.16 3.87 -2.35
N LEU A 126 -10.28 3.20 -2.60
CA LEU A 126 -10.78 2.13 -1.74
C LEU A 126 -9.77 0.98 -1.65
N ARG A 127 -9.14 0.58 -2.75
CA ARG A 127 -8.13 -0.48 -2.74
C ARG A 127 -6.96 -0.12 -1.82
N GLU A 128 -6.35 1.05 -2.03
CA GLU A 128 -5.19 1.46 -1.21
C GLU A 128 -5.60 1.67 0.26
N GLY A 129 -6.82 2.15 0.48
CA GLY A 129 -7.39 2.31 1.81
C GLY A 129 -7.64 0.98 2.53
N ILE A 130 -8.12 -0.05 1.82
CA ILE A 130 -8.28 -1.41 2.38
C ILE A 130 -6.91 -2.01 2.70
N GLU A 131 -5.91 -1.85 1.84
CA GLU A 131 -4.54 -2.27 2.13
C GLU A 131 -4.05 -1.61 3.43
N LEU A 132 -4.16 -0.28 3.54
CA LEU A 132 -3.78 0.45 4.75
C LEU A 132 -4.49 -0.06 6.00
N VAL A 133 -5.80 -0.37 5.91
CA VAL A 133 -6.57 -0.95 7.01
C VAL A 133 -6.02 -2.30 7.43
N VAL A 134 -5.80 -3.22 6.48
CA VAL A 134 -5.32 -4.58 6.75
C VAL A 134 -3.97 -4.54 7.48
N PHE A 135 -3.04 -3.73 6.99
CA PHE A 135 -1.75 -3.57 7.64
C PHE A 135 -1.81 -2.88 9.00
N THR A 136 -2.70 -1.88 9.15
CA THR A 136 -2.89 -1.20 10.43
C THR A 136 -3.37 -2.19 11.48
N LEU A 137 -4.34 -3.04 11.15
CA LEU A 137 -4.85 -4.08 12.06
C LEU A 137 -3.78 -5.10 12.42
N ALA A 138 -2.95 -5.49 11.46
CA ALA A 138 -1.83 -6.39 11.73
C ALA A 138 -0.71 -5.75 12.58
N SER A 139 -0.67 -4.41 12.71
CA SER A 139 0.38 -3.68 13.46
C SER A 139 -0.11 -3.11 14.79
N ILE A 140 -1.41 -3.00 15.02
CA ILE A 140 -1.98 -2.25 16.15
C ILE A 140 -1.79 -2.93 17.51
N GLY A 141 -1.58 -4.25 17.53
CA GLY A 141 -1.37 -5.03 18.76
C GLY A 141 -0.13 -4.62 19.57
N LYS A 142 0.87 -3.99 18.94
CA LYS A 142 2.14 -3.62 19.62
C LYS A 142 2.05 -2.27 20.37
N ASN A 143 1.57 -1.20 19.70
CA ASN A 143 1.42 0.13 20.31
C ASN A 143 0.52 1.05 19.45
N SER A 144 -0.73 1.27 19.89
CA SER A 144 -1.71 2.07 19.13
C SER A 144 -1.28 3.51 18.89
N PHE A 145 -0.56 4.13 19.82
CA PHE A 145 -0.12 5.53 19.67
C PHE A 145 0.96 5.65 18.59
N GLU A 146 1.96 4.76 18.60
CA GLU A 146 2.99 4.72 17.55
C GLU A 146 2.39 4.45 16.16
N THR A 147 1.41 3.56 16.08
CA THR A 147 0.72 3.21 14.82
C THR A 147 -0.05 4.41 14.25
N ILE A 148 -0.87 5.06 15.07
CA ILE A 148 -1.68 6.21 14.62
C ILE A 148 -0.77 7.38 14.23
N THR A 149 0.26 7.66 15.01
CA THR A 149 1.20 8.77 14.72
C THR A 149 1.98 8.53 13.43
N GLY A 150 2.49 7.31 13.22
CA GLY A 150 3.15 6.94 11.95
C GLY A 150 2.23 7.12 10.74
N ILE A 151 0.98 6.66 10.84
CA ILE A 151 -0.04 6.83 9.78
C ILE A 151 -0.29 8.30 9.45
N LEU A 152 -0.50 9.14 10.47
CA LEU A 152 -0.78 10.56 10.28
C LEU A 152 0.40 11.28 9.61
N ILE A 153 1.62 11.01 10.05
CA ILE A 153 2.83 11.60 9.46
C ILE A 153 2.98 11.16 8.01
N GLY A 154 2.79 9.87 7.72
CA GLY A 154 2.89 9.33 6.36
C GLY A 154 1.85 9.93 5.43
N LEU A 155 0.60 10.05 5.89
CA LEU A 155 -0.48 10.67 5.13
C LEU A 155 -0.19 12.15 4.79
N VAL A 156 0.22 12.95 5.78
CA VAL A 156 0.51 14.38 5.57
C VAL A 156 1.68 14.56 4.61
N LEU A 157 2.77 13.80 4.79
CA LEU A 157 3.94 13.90 3.93
C LEU A 157 3.69 13.39 2.52
N ALA A 158 2.90 12.33 2.35
CA ALA A 158 2.54 11.80 1.03
C ALA A 158 1.69 12.79 0.23
N VAL A 159 0.60 13.30 0.83
CA VAL A 159 -0.26 14.30 0.18
C VAL A 159 0.53 15.58 -0.12
N GLY A 160 1.34 16.05 0.83
CA GLY A 160 2.18 17.24 0.65
C GLY A 160 3.18 17.07 -0.49
N LEU A 161 3.83 15.91 -0.60
CA LEU A 161 4.79 15.62 -1.66
C LEU A 161 4.10 15.56 -3.03
N VAL A 162 2.99 14.83 -3.16
CA VAL A 162 2.23 14.75 -4.41
C VAL A 162 1.74 16.13 -4.84
N PHE A 163 1.20 16.91 -3.90
CA PHE A 163 0.79 18.29 -4.17
C PHE A 163 1.95 19.15 -4.68
N ALA A 164 3.12 19.06 -4.03
CA ALA A 164 4.31 19.78 -4.46
C ALA A 164 4.79 19.34 -5.86
N MET A 165 4.72 18.05 -6.17
CA MET A 165 5.05 17.52 -7.50
C MET A 165 4.17 18.12 -8.59
N PHE A 166 2.86 18.20 -8.36
CA PHE A 166 1.93 18.78 -9.35
C PHE A 166 1.99 20.31 -9.41
N LYS A 167 2.16 20.99 -8.26
CA LYS A 167 2.18 22.46 -8.20
C LYS A 167 3.49 23.06 -8.72
N TYR A 168 4.63 22.46 -8.37
CA TYR A 168 5.96 22.96 -8.70
C TYR A 168 6.66 22.18 -9.81
N ALA A 169 5.93 21.26 -10.48
CA ALA A 169 6.45 20.40 -11.54
C ALA A 169 7.75 19.65 -11.15
N ILE A 170 7.87 19.27 -9.87
CA ILE A 170 9.06 18.60 -9.35
C ILE A 170 9.19 17.24 -10.03
N LYS A 171 10.26 17.09 -10.82
CA LYS A 171 10.56 15.83 -11.52
C LYS A 171 11.28 14.88 -10.58
N ILE A 172 10.52 14.07 -9.87
CA ILE A 172 11.06 13.00 -9.03
C ILE A 172 11.07 11.69 -9.81
N ASN A 173 12.13 10.90 -9.64
CA ASN A 173 12.20 9.56 -10.20
C ASN A 173 11.32 8.61 -9.38
N ILE A 174 10.04 8.52 -9.76
CA ILE A 174 9.03 7.67 -9.12
C ILE A 174 9.54 6.22 -8.97
N LYS A 175 10.25 5.69 -9.98
CA LYS A 175 10.81 4.34 -9.92
C LYS A 175 11.78 4.14 -8.76
N ARG A 176 12.57 5.15 -8.39
CA ARG A 176 13.49 5.05 -7.23
C ARG A 176 12.72 5.05 -5.90
N ILE A 177 11.70 5.89 -5.77
CA ILE A 177 10.84 5.91 -4.57
C ILE A 177 10.19 4.54 -4.36
N PHE A 178 9.55 4.01 -5.41
CA PHE A 178 8.88 2.71 -5.33
C PHE A 178 9.85 1.55 -5.09
N LYS A 179 11.07 1.62 -5.65
CA LYS A 179 12.10 0.63 -5.32
C LYS A 179 12.50 0.66 -3.85
N PHE A 180 12.72 1.86 -3.30
CA PHE A 180 13.07 2.02 -1.90
C PHE A 180 11.94 1.54 -0.99
N LEU A 181 10.71 1.99 -1.23
CA LEU A 181 9.53 1.53 -0.50
C LEU A 181 9.33 0.02 -0.64
N GLY A 182 9.57 -0.54 -1.83
CA GLY A 182 9.55 -1.98 -2.09
C GLY A 182 10.49 -2.77 -1.19
N VAL A 183 11.75 -2.34 -1.04
CA VAL A 183 12.70 -3.00 -0.14
C VAL A 183 12.26 -2.92 1.32
N VAL A 184 11.75 -1.76 1.75
CA VAL A 184 11.21 -1.60 3.12
C VAL A 184 10.07 -2.60 3.35
N LEU A 185 9.13 -2.74 2.41
CA LEU A 185 8.03 -3.68 2.52
C LEU A 185 8.46 -5.13 2.55
N ILE A 186 9.54 -5.51 1.86
CA ILE A 186 10.05 -6.89 1.91
C ILE A 186 10.50 -7.23 3.34
N VAL A 187 11.15 -6.30 4.03
CA VAL A 187 11.53 -6.47 5.44
C VAL A 187 10.28 -6.61 6.31
N LEU A 188 9.31 -5.71 6.15
CA LEU A 188 8.07 -5.72 6.93
C LEU A 188 7.23 -6.98 6.68
N GLY A 189 7.12 -7.40 5.42
CA GLY A 189 6.40 -8.60 5.02
C GLY A 189 7.06 -9.87 5.55
N ALA A 190 8.39 -9.87 5.67
CA ALA A 190 9.13 -10.97 6.28
C ALA A 190 8.78 -11.10 7.77
N GLU A 191 8.81 -9.99 8.52
CA GLU A 191 8.40 -9.95 9.94
C GLU A 191 6.96 -10.43 10.10
N MET A 192 6.02 -9.89 9.32
CA MET A 192 4.59 -10.28 9.39
C MET A 192 4.36 -11.74 9.00
N PHE A 193 5.12 -12.27 8.04
CA PHE A 193 5.05 -13.68 7.66
C PHE A 193 5.57 -14.59 8.78
N GLY A 194 6.74 -14.27 9.35
CA GLY A 194 7.34 -15.03 10.43
C GLY A 194 6.45 -15.08 11.67
N GLU A 195 6.09 -13.90 12.19
CA GLU A 195 5.19 -13.78 13.34
C GLU A 195 3.82 -14.43 13.05
N GLY A 196 3.25 -14.18 11.87
CA GLY A 196 1.93 -14.72 11.51
C GLY A 196 1.89 -16.26 11.49
N ILE A 197 2.95 -16.94 11.05
CA ILE A 197 3.03 -18.40 11.08
C ILE A 197 3.27 -18.92 12.50
N VAL A 198 4.17 -18.27 13.25
CA VAL A 198 4.50 -18.68 14.62
C VAL A 198 3.28 -18.54 15.54
N ASP A 199 2.58 -17.41 15.47
CA ASP A 199 1.38 -17.14 16.25
C ASP A 199 0.23 -18.09 15.85
N LEU A 200 0.06 -18.39 14.55
CA LEU A 200 -1.02 -19.26 14.06
C LEU A 200 -0.87 -20.73 14.48
N PHE A 201 0.37 -21.23 14.54
CA PHE A 201 0.67 -22.63 14.84
C PHE A 201 1.24 -22.84 16.25
N GLU A 202 1.26 -21.80 17.08
CA GLU A 202 1.82 -21.82 18.44
C GLU A 202 3.24 -22.42 18.49
N ILE A 203 4.08 -22.09 17.49
CA ILE A 203 5.42 -22.68 17.35
C ILE A 203 6.35 -22.07 18.40
N ALA A 204 6.81 -22.89 19.34
CA ALA A 204 7.77 -22.43 20.33
C ALA A 204 9.20 -22.35 19.76
N GLY A 205 9.77 -21.13 19.75
CA GLY A 205 11.21 -20.89 19.58
C GLY A 205 11.55 -19.81 18.56
N GLU A 206 12.33 -18.81 19.01
CA GLU A 206 12.78 -17.65 18.22
C GLU A 206 13.57 -18.06 16.95
N PHE A 207 14.20 -19.23 16.96
CA PHE A 207 14.92 -19.74 15.79
C PHE A 207 14.01 -20.02 14.59
N TYR A 208 12.80 -20.55 14.83
CA TYR A 208 11.84 -20.85 13.76
C TYR A 208 11.30 -19.57 13.13
N GLU A 209 11.00 -18.57 13.96
CA GLU A 209 10.59 -17.24 13.52
C GLU A 209 11.66 -16.61 12.61
N LEU A 210 12.92 -16.59 13.07
CA LEU A 210 14.04 -16.02 12.31
C LEU A 210 14.26 -16.76 10.97
N LEU A 211 14.08 -18.09 10.97
CA LEU A 211 14.21 -18.91 9.77
C LEU A 211 13.09 -18.59 8.76
N LEU A 212 11.85 -18.44 9.21
CA LEU A 212 10.71 -18.07 8.36
C LEU A 212 10.87 -16.66 7.79
N ILE A 213 11.27 -15.69 8.63
CA ILE A 213 11.62 -14.33 8.20
C ILE A 213 12.71 -14.39 7.12
N GLY A 214 13.78 -15.15 7.37
CA GLY A 214 14.90 -15.30 6.44
C GLY A 214 14.49 -15.90 5.09
N ILE A 215 13.70 -16.97 5.10
CA ILE A 215 13.19 -17.61 3.87
C ILE A 215 12.35 -16.62 3.05
N TYR A 216 11.40 -15.93 3.69
CA TYR A 216 10.55 -14.96 3.02
C TYR A 216 11.39 -13.81 2.45
N PHE A 217 12.26 -13.21 3.27
CA PHE A 217 13.09 -12.08 2.89
C PHE A 217 13.97 -12.39 1.67
N VAL A 218 14.70 -13.51 1.70
CA VAL A 218 15.59 -13.91 0.60
C VAL A 218 14.79 -14.18 -0.68
N SER A 219 13.68 -14.91 -0.56
CA SER A 219 12.81 -15.23 -1.71
C SER A 219 12.28 -13.95 -2.38
N MET A 220 11.82 -12.99 -1.58
CA MET A 220 11.25 -11.74 -2.08
C MET A 220 12.30 -10.79 -2.66
N ILE A 221 13.50 -10.71 -2.08
CA ILE A 221 14.61 -9.93 -2.65
C ILE A 221 14.99 -10.46 -4.04
N ILE A 222 15.11 -11.78 -4.19
CA ILE A 222 15.43 -12.40 -5.48
C ILE A 222 14.34 -12.07 -6.50
N LEU A 223 13.07 -12.24 -6.14
CA LEU A 223 11.95 -11.93 -7.03
C LEU A 223 11.87 -10.44 -7.40
N PHE A 224 12.13 -9.55 -6.45
CA PHE A 224 12.01 -8.11 -6.66
C PHE A 224 13.07 -7.56 -7.63
N PHE A 225 14.28 -8.12 -7.58
CA PHE A 225 15.40 -7.71 -8.43
C PHE A 225 15.61 -8.61 -9.66
N ASP A 226 14.78 -9.63 -9.89
CA ASP A 226 14.95 -10.61 -10.98
C ASP A 226 15.12 -9.95 -12.36
N GLU A 227 14.32 -8.91 -12.69
CA GLU A 227 14.48 -8.18 -13.95
C GLU A 227 15.80 -7.39 -14.04
N ASP A 228 16.31 -6.85 -12.94
CA ASP A 228 17.58 -6.12 -12.91
C ASP A 228 18.77 -7.10 -12.97
N LEU A 229 18.67 -8.23 -12.27
CA LEU A 229 19.65 -9.34 -12.31
C LEU A 229 19.77 -9.88 -13.74
N LYS A 230 18.66 -10.18 -14.41
CA LYS A 230 18.65 -10.64 -15.81
C LYS A 230 19.31 -9.66 -16.77
N ARG A 231 19.20 -8.35 -16.56
CA ARG A 231 19.88 -7.33 -17.39
C ARG A 231 21.39 -7.22 -17.15
N VAL A 232 21.86 -7.58 -15.95
CA VAL A 232 23.29 -7.64 -15.64
C VAL A 232 23.91 -8.89 -16.25
N PHE A 233 23.21 -10.03 -16.16
CA PHE A 233 23.69 -11.31 -16.70
C PHE A 233 23.45 -11.50 -18.21
N SER A 234 22.53 -10.75 -18.84
CA SER A 234 22.36 -10.77 -20.31
C SER A 234 23.29 -9.80 -21.06
N LYS A 235 24.29 -9.24 -20.37
CA LYS A 235 25.32 -8.37 -20.97
C LYS A 235 26.63 -9.11 -21.27
N GLU A 236 26.65 -10.43 -21.08
CA GLU A 236 27.66 -11.35 -21.62
C GLU A 236 27.13 -12.03 -22.88
#